data_AF-A0A382KCM8-F1
#
_entry.id   AF-A0A382KCM8-F1
#
_cell.length_a   1.000
_cell.length_b   1.000
_cell.length_c   1.000
_cell.angle_alpha   90.00
_cell.angle_beta   90.00
_cell.angle_gamma   90.00
#
_symmetry.space_group_name_H-M   'P 1'
#
loop_
_entity.id
_entity.type
_entity.pdbx_description
1 polymer ?
#
loop_
_entity_poly.entity_id
_entity_poly.type
_entity_poly.pdbx_seq_one_letter_code
_entity_poly.pdbx_strand_id
1 'polypeptide(L)' 'MGMMSSRPSEQVVGIAFENGIARGGFTQKGADDWMYMHSKGGNDFFKHKDTKEYIQIPNLIQLERW' A
#
# COMPACT_ATOMS: atom_id res chain seq x y z
N MET A 1 27.06 -9.77 -7.05
CA MET A 1 25.63 -10.01 -6.76
C MET A 1 24.96 -8.65 -6.63
N GLY A 2 24.30 -8.18 -7.69
CA GLY A 2 23.58 -6.90 -7.64
C GLY A 2 22.28 -7.09 -6.86
N MET A 3 22.12 -6.36 -5.75
CA MET A 3 20.84 -6.28 -5.06
C MET A 3 19.82 -5.68 -6.04
N MET A 4 18.94 -6.51 -6.59
CA MET A 4 17.74 -6.03 -7.28
C MET A 4 16.90 -5.31 -6.23
N SER A 5 17.00 -3.98 -6.21
CA SER A 5 15.99 -3.15 -5.55
C SER A 5 14.72 -3.26 -6.41
N SER A 6 13.91 -4.28 -6.12
CA SER A 6 12.63 -4.50 -6.79
C SER A 6 11.66 -3.42 -6.34
N ARG A 7 11.75 -2.24 -6.95
CA ARG A 7 10.72 -1.21 -6.77
C ARG A 7 9.37 -1.84 -7.16
N PRO A 8 8.32 -1.67 -6.34
CA PRO A 8 6.99 -2.13 -6.71
C PRO A 8 6.60 -1.48 -8.05
N SER A 9 5.92 -2.23 -8.92
CA SER A 9 5.39 -1.65 -10.16
C SER A 9 4.33 -0.59 -9.82
N GLU A 10 4.19 0.43 -10.67
CA GLU A 10 3.17 1.47 -10.50
C GLU A 10 1.75 0.88 -10.37
N GLN A 11 1.49 -0.25 -11.04
CA GLN A 11 0.25 -0.98 -10.94
C GLN A 11 0.00 -1.55 -9.53
N VAL A 12 1.02 -2.15 -8.89
CA VAL A 12 0.90 -2.68 -7.52
C VAL A 12 0.62 -1.54 -6.54
N VAL A 13 1.30 -0.42 -6.71
CA VAL A 13 1.09 0.78 -5.88
C VAL A 13 -0.33 1.31 -6.06
N GLY A 14 -0.80 1.46 -7.30
CA GLY A 14 -2.16 1.91 -7.60
C GLY A 14 -3.23 1.05 -6.93
N ILE A 15 -3.13 -0.27 -7.06
CA ILE A 15 -4.10 -1.20 -6.43
C ILE A 15 -4.08 -1.08 -4.90
N ALA A 16 -2.89 -0.92 -4.29
CA ALA A 16 -2.78 -0.73 -2.85
C ALA A 16 -3.53 0.54 -2.40
N PHE A 17 -3.40 1.65 -3.12
CA PHE A 17 -4.14 2.89 -2.80
C PHE A 17 -5.65 2.73 -2.99
N GLU A 18 -6.09 2.10 -4.08
CA GLU A 18 -7.52 1.79 -4.29
C GLU A 18 -8.10 0.96 -3.15
N ASN A 19 -7.35 -0.06 -2.70
CA ASN A 19 -7.73 -0.88 -1.56
C ASN A 19 -7.76 -0.08 -0.23
N GLY A 20 -6.77 0.77 0.00
CA GLY A 20 -6.74 1.70 1.15
C GLY A 20 -7.99 2.58 1.23
N ILE A 21 -8.45 3.09 0.09
CA ILE A 21 -9.67 3.88 -0.03
C ILE A 21 -10.91 3.01 0.20
N ALA A 22 -11.01 1.86 -0.48
CA ALA A 22 -12.16 0.96 -0.39
C ALA A 22 -12.40 0.42 1.03
N ARG A 23 -11.33 0.24 1.82
CA ARG A 23 -11.41 -0.23 3.21
C ARG A 23 -11.53 0.90 4.24
N GLY A 24 -11.58 2.15 3.80
CA GLY A 24 -11.70 3.32 4.68
C GLY A 24 -10.45 3.62 5.50
N GLY A 25 -9.27 3.16 5.07
CA GLY A 25 -7.99 3.52 5.68
C GLY A 25 -7.66 5.00 5.50
N PHE A 26 -8.04 5.56 4.36
CA PHE A 26 -8.02 6.99 4.07
C PHE A 26 -9.03 7.31 2.97
N THR A 27 -9.36 8.60 2.80
CA THR A 27 -10.23 9.04 1.71
C THR A 27 -9.43 9.23 0.42
N GLN A 28 -10.11 9.27 -0.72
CA GLN A 28 -9.44 9.56 -2.00
C GLN A 28 -8.74 10.93 -1.99
N LYS A 29 -9.31 11.93 -1.31
CA LYS A 29 -8.66 13.25 -1.12
C LYS A 29 -7.44 13.19 -0.20
N GLY A 30 -7.43 12.27 0.77
CA GLY A 30 -6.32 12.09 1.70
C GLY A 30 -5.25 11.12 1.20
N ALA A 31 -5.44 10.46 0.05
CA ALA A 31 -4.49 9.49 -0.48
C ALA A 31 -3.10 10.10 -0.74
N ASP A 32 -3.05 11.37 -1.16
CA ASP A 32 -1.82 12.12 -1.40
C ASP A 32 -0.99 12.39 -0.12
N ASP A 33 -1.56 12.13 1.06
CA ASP A 33 -0.86 12.22 2.34
C ASP A 33 -0.15 10.92 2.72
N TRP A 34 -0.45 9.82 2.02
CA TRP A 34 0.09 8.50 2.28
C TRP A 34 1.11 8.10 1.22
N MET A 35 2.15 7.40 1.67
CA MET A 35 3.17 6.81 0.81
C MET A 35 3.10 5.29 0.95
N TYR A 36 3.01 4.59 -0.18
CA TYR A 36 3.12 3.14 -0.21
C TYR A 36 4.55 2.72 0.17
N MET A 37 4.67 1.80 1.14
CA MET A 37 5.95 1.30 1.61
C MET A 37 6.28 -0.05 0.97
N HIS A 38 5.45 -1.05 1.25
CA HIS A 38 5.55 -2.40 0.70
C HIS A 38 4.27 -3.18 1.03
N SER A 39 4.12 -4.34 0.41
CA SER A 39 3.12 -5.35 0.79
C SER A 39 3.82 -6.56 1.40
N LYS A 40 3.27 -7.12 2.48
CA LYS A 40 3.80 -8.34 3.11
C LYS A 40 2.68 -9.11 3.79
N GLY A 41 2.61 -10.42 3.52
CA GLY A 41 1.67 -11.33 4.17
C GLY A 41 0.22 -10.85 4.09
N GLY A 42 -0.23 -10.43 2.91
CA GLY A 42 -1.61 -9.99 2.69
C GLY A 42 -1.95 -8.62 3.23
N ASN A 43 -0.95 -7.79 3.50
CA ASN A 43 -1.17 -6.45 4.01
C ASN A 43 -0.34 -5.45 3.22
N ASP A 44 -0.96 -4.30 2.93
CA ASP A 44 -0.34 -3.12 2.36
C ASP A 44 0.01 -2.16 3.49
N PHE A 45 1.26 -1.71 3.51
CA PHE A 45 1.78 -0.81 4.53
C PHE A 45 1.95 0.58 3.93
N PHE A 46 1.38 1.57 4.61
CA PHE A 46 1.50 2.96 4.22
C PHE A 46 2.11 3.78 5.35
N LYS A 47 2.78 4.85 4.97
CA LYS A 47 3.33 5.85 5.88
C LYS A 47 2.79 7.22 5.53
N HIS A 48 2.27 7.94 6.50
CA HIS A 48 1.87 9.32 6.32
C HIS A 48 3.12 10.20 6.12
N LYS A 49 3.09 11.08 5.13
CA LYS A 49 4.25 11.92 4.76
C LYS A 49 4.66 12.90 5.87
N ASP A 50 3.69 13.52 6.52
CA ASP A 50 3.94 14.55 7.55
C ASP A 50 3.98 14.00 8.99
N THR A 51 3.00 13.19 9.38
CA THR A 51 2.81 12.77 10.79
C THR A 51 3.70 11.60 11.21
N LYS A 52 4.38 10.94 10.25
CA LYS A 52 5.12 9.67 10.45
C LYS A 52 4.24 8.53 10.98
N GLU A 53 2.91 8.67 10.91
CA GLU A 53 1.99 7.59 11.24
C GLU A 53 2.11 6.45 10.22
N TYR A 54 1.82 5.24 10.68
CA TYR A 54 1.82 4.04 9.86
C TYR A 54 0.45 3.40 9.94
N ILE A 55 -0.05 2.98 8.79
CA ILE A 55 -1.28 2.19 8.70
C ILE A 55 -1.01 0.90 7.93
N GLN A 56 -1.78 -0.11 8.30
CA GLN A 56 -1.77 -1.42 7.68
C GLN A 56 -3.17 -1.68 7.13
N ILE A 57 -3.25 -1.98 5.84
CA ILE A 57 -4.51 -2.28 5.15
C ILE A 57 -4.45 -3.72 4.64
N PRO A 58 -5.41 -4.60 5.01
CA PRO A 58 -5.49 -5.93 4.43
C PRO A 58 -5.64 -5.87 2.90
N ASN A 59 -4.73 -6.50 2.17
CA ASN A 59 -4.69 -6.52 0.70
C ASN A 59 -5.73 -7.51 0.14
N LEU A 60 -6.65 -7.01 -0.70
CA LEU A 60 -7.66 -7.82 -1.39
C LEU A 60 -7.06 -8.85 -2.36
N ILE A 61 -5.87 -8.61 -2.92
CA ILE A 61 -5.19 -9.52 -3.86
C ILE A 61 -4.85 -10.86 -3.20
N GLN A 62 -4.74 -10.94 -1.86
CA GLN A 62 -4.49 -12.22 -1.20
C GLN A 62 -5.75 -13.09 -0.98
N LEU A 63 -6.94 -12.62 -1.35
CA LEU A 63 -8.17 -13.43 -1.29
C LEU A 63 -8.43 -14.25 -2.55
N GLU A 64 -7.68 -14.03 -3.63
CA GLU A 64 -7.73 -14.91 -4.81
C GLU A 64 -6.35 -15.50 -5.09
N ARG A 65 -6.15 -16.72 -4.57
CA ARG A 65 -5.12 -17.71 -4.96
C ARG A 65 -3.77 -17.61 -4.25
N TRP A 66 -3.65 -18.40 -3.18
CA TRP A 66 -2.66 -19.49 -3.13
C TRP A 66 -3.42 -20.82 -3.11
#